data_AF-A0A916YFJ5-F1
#
_entry.id   AF-A0A916YFJ5-F1
#
_cell.length_a   1.000
_cell.length_b   1.000
_cell.length_c   1.000
_cell.angle_alpha   90.00
_cell.angle_beta   90.00
_cell.angle_gamma   90.00
#
_symmetry.space_group_name_H-M   'P 1'
#
loop_
_entity.id
_entity.type
_entity.pdbx_description
1 polymer ?
#
loop_
_entity_poly.entity_id
_entity_poly.type
_entity_poly.pdbx_seq_one_letter_code
_entity_poly.pdbx_strand_id
1 'polypeptide(L)'
;MVFASQLFATEEEERRFRLKVEMMLREGKPDAALAAVDARLGEIAERPFARLALSAEPENVTITGWDKLATTIDSLDVHGQPISAFGIDFCNPAQFGNKPDDAMNLRPVLETAFYCDDVFPFTTSDRQALVAGYGRAGPRWQGGFDHNDNEIGVTGLDAIYGRYHAVLPHMEAGELTELADYDAPRLTAMRTAVLLHIAVARAIEEQGLPRAMAVLVGSNDDYPWFDAPVITRDEYDEATDAQAESGDTDETLFTSLATLAPVRQNSTYRFTPETEHVSGRSLRHKLVRDAQEASAGVDTVVAGEANERTGLFGRLFRRSA
;
A
#
# COMPACT_ATOMS: atom_id res chain seq x y z
N MET A 1 -20.28 -2.64 -6.92
CA MET A 1 -19.88 -4.04 -6.66
C MET A 1 -21.11 -4.81 -6.21
N VAL A 2 -21.36 -6.00 -6.74
CA VAL A 2 -22.44 -6.88 -6.26
C VAL A 2 -22.00 -7.49 -4.93
N PHE A 3 -22.80 -7.31 -3.88
CA PHE A 3 -22.59 -8.01 -2.62
C PHE A 3 -23.38 -9.32 -2.62
N ALA A 4 -22.63 -10.42 -2.65
CA ALA A 4 -23.09 -11.77 -2.46
C ALA A 4 -22.09 -12.46 -1.50
N SER A 5 -22.60 -13.23 -0.55
CA SER A 5 -21.81 -13.87 0.50
C SER A 5 -22.59 -15.01 1.15
N GLN A 6 -21.88 -16.09 1.47
CA GLN A 6 -22.31 -17.18 2.34
C GLN A 6 -21.90 -16.92 3.79
N LEU A 7 -20.75 -16.28 4.02
CA LEU A 7 -20.14 -16.09 5.35
C LEU A 7 -20.59 -14.83 6.08
N PHE A 8 -21.04 -13.81 5.34
CA PHE A 8 -21.45 -12.53 5.87
C PHE A 8 -22.91 -12.25 5.48
N ALA A 9 -23.76 -11.93 6.44
CA ALA A 9 -25.17 -11.66 6.15
C ALA A 9 -25.35 -10.33 5.41
N THR A 10 -24.41 -9.40 5.57
CA THR A 10 -24.45 -8.06 4.94
C THR A 10 -23.04 -7.59 4.56
N GLU A 11 -22.97 -6.66 3.60
CA GLU A 11 -21.74 -5.97 3.22
C GLU A 11 -21.08 -5.27 4.43
N GLU A 12 -21.91 -4.75 5.32
CA GLU A 12 -21.47 -4.12 6.55
C GLU A 12 -20.77 -5.09 7.50
N GLU A 13 -21.18 -6.36 7.54
CA GLU A 13 -20.50 -7.39 8.34
C GLU A 13 -19.14 -7.79 7.75
N GLU A 14 -19.04 -7.94 6.43
CA GLU A 14 -17.75 -8.14 5.75
C GLU A 14 -16.82 -6.95 6.02
N ARG A 15 -17.34 -5.72 5.88
CA ARG A 15 -16.57 -4.50 6.16
C ARG A 15 -16.08 -4.45 7.59
N ARG A 16 -16.90 -4.83 8.58
CA ARG A 16 -16.48 -4.91 9.99
C ARG A 16 -15.42 -5.98 10.21
N PHE A 17 -15.53 -7.13 9.54
CA PHE A 17 -14.51 -8.17 9.60
C PHE A 17 -13.19 -7.67 9.02
N ARG A 18 -13.23 -7.03 7.85
CA ARG A 18 -12.07 -6.40 7.21
C ARG A 18 -11.41 -5.37 8.12
N LEU A 19 -12.19 -4.45 8.70
CA LEU A 19 -11.68 -3.47 9.67
C LEU A 19 -11.08 -4.12 10.93
N LYS A 20 -11.65 -5.23 11.40
CA LYS A 20 -11.09 -5.98 12.53
C LYS A 20 -9.71 -6.54 12.19
N VAL A 21 -9.53 -7.11 11.00
CA VAL A 21 -8.23 -7.63 10.52
C VAL A 21 -7.23 -6.49 10.39
N GLU A 22 -7.61 -5.39 9.76
CA GLU A 22 -6.78 -4.19 9.65
C GLU A 22 -6.37 -3.66 11.04
N MET A 23 -7.29 -3.66 12.01
CA MET A 23 -6.97 -3.19 13.36
C MET A 23 -5.99 -4.10 14.09
N MET A 24 -6.04 -5.41 13.88
CA MET A 24 -5.02 -6.32 14.38
C MET A 24 -3.64 -6.01 13.79
N LEU A 25 -3.55 -5.69 12.49
CA LEU A 25 -2.30 -5.25 11.86
C LEU A 25 -1.79 -3.94 12.48
N ARG A 26 -2.67 -2.94 12.64
CA ARG A 26 -2.31 -1.65 13.25
C ARG A 26 -1.79 -1.79 14.68
N GLU A 27 -2.35 -2.74 15.43
CA GLU A 27 -1.93 -3.09 16.79
C GLU A 27 -0.65 -3.94 16.86
N GLY A 28 0.01 -4.24 15.74
CA GLY A 28 1.21 -5.08 15.70
C GLY A 28 0.92 -6.56 15.99
N LYS A 29 -0.27 -7.05 15.62
CA LYS A 29 -0.70 -8.44 15.82
C LYS A 29 -0.97 -9.17 14.50
N PRO A 30 0.02 -9.28 13.60
CA PRO A 30 -0.18 -9.88 12.28
C PRO A 30 -0.55 -11.36 12.34
N ASP A 31 -0.03 -12.13 13.30
CA ASP A 31 -0.40 -13.54 13.46
C ASP A 31 -1.88 -13.72 13.85
N ALA A 32 -2.39 -12.83 14.71
CA ALA A 32 -3.80 -12.83 15.08
C ALA A 32 -4.69 -12.43 13.91
N ALA A 33 -4.23 -11.47 13.09
CA ALA A 33 -4.89 -11.08 11.85
C ALA A 33 -4.96 -12.26 10.87
N LEU A 34 -3.84 -12.97 10.68
CA LEU A 34 -3.75 -14.14 9.81
C LEU A 34 -4.67 -15.25 10.29
N ALA A 35 -4.61 -15.61 11.57
CA ALA A 35 -5.47 -16.63 12.17
C ALA A 35 -6.96 -16.29 12.04
N ALA A 36 -7.33 -15.00 12.14
CA ALA A 36 -8.71 -14.57 11.96
C ALA A 36 -9.19 -14.75 10.52
N VAL A 37 -8.36 -14.46 9.53
CA VAL A 37 -8.66 -14.67 8.10
C VAL A 37 -8.68 -16.17 7.76
N ASP A 38 -7.71 -16.93 8.26
CA ASP A 38 -7.60 -18.38 8.05
C ASP A 38 -8.79 -19.12 8.64
N ALA A 39 -9.30 -18.70 9.80
CA ALA A 39 -10.53 -19.25 10.38
C ALA A 39 -11.73 -19.09 9.43
N ARG A 40 -11.89 -17.93 8.79
CA ARG A 40 -12.97 -17.69 7.82
C ARG A 40 -12.78 -18.46 6.52
N LEU A 41 -11.56 -18.52 6.01
CA LEU A 41 -11.23 -19.35 4.85
C LEU A 41 -11.47 -20.84 5.13
N GLY A 42 -11.19 -21.29 6.37
CA GLY A 42 -11.43 -22.65 6.83
C GLY A 42 -12.88 -23.09 6.75
N GLU A 43 -13.84 -22.18 6.95
CA GLU A 43 -15.29 -22.45 6.83
C GLU A 43 -15.71 -22.78 5.39
N ILE A 44 -14.89 -22.44 4.40
CA ILE A 44 -15.13 -22.67 2.96
C ILE A 44 -13.92 -23.35 2.28
N ALA A 45 -13.12 -24.12 3.04
CA ALA A 45 -11.87 -24.73 2.56
C ALA A 45 -12.05 -25.75 1.42
N GLU A 46 -13.28 -26.22 1.17
CA GLU A 46 -13.60 -27.04 0.01
C GLU A 46 -13.47 -26.26 -1.31
N ARG A 47 -13.58 -24.93 -1.26
CA ARG A 47 -13.48 -24.05 -2.42
C ARG A 47 -12.04 -23.97 -2.92
N PRO A 48 -11.80 -24.07 -4.24
CA PRO A 48 -10.44 -24.05 -4.80
C PRO A 48 -9.63 -22.80 -4.41
N PHE A 49 -10.30 -21.65 -4.34
CA PHE A 49 -9.67 -20.38 -4.00
C PHE A 49 -9.24 -20.32 -2.53
N ALA A 50 -10.10 -20.76 -1.62
CA ALA A 50 -9.79 -20.83 -0.19
C ALA A 50 -8.68 -21.87 0.08
N ARG A 51 -8.72 -23.03 -0.57
CA ARG A 51 -7.65 -24.04 -0.47
C ARG A 51 -6.31 -23.49 -0.94
N LEU A 52 -6.29 -22.77 -2.07
CA LEU A 52 -5.07 -22.14 -2.57
C LEU A 52 -4.52 -21.13 -1.54
N ALA A 53 -5.40 -20.26 -1.02
CA ALA A 53 -5.02 -19.26 -0.03
C ALA A 53 -4.40 -19.92 1.21
N LEU A 54 -5.06 -20.94 1.76
CA LEU A 54 -4.60 -21.68 2.95
C LEU A 54 -3.32 -22.51 2.70
N SER A 55 -2.95 -22.78 1.44
CA SER A 55 -1.72 -23.52 1.12
C SER A 55 -0.47 -22.64 1.04
N ALA A 56 -0.63 -21.32 1.00
CA ALA A 56 0.50 -20.40 1.02
C ALA A 56 0.96 -20.17 2.46
N GLU A 57 2.14 -20.65 2.79
CA GLU A 57 2.74 -20.42 4.11
C GLU A 57 3.41 -19.03 4.18
N PRO A 58 3.32 -18.33 5.33
CA PRO A 58 3.95 -17.01 5.50
C PRO A 58 5.44 -17.00 5.17
N GLU A 59 6.16 -18.07 5.50
CA GLU A 59 7.60 -18.18 5.27
C GLU A 59 7.98 -18.16 3.78
N ASN A 60 7.07 -18.54 2.89
CA ASN A 60 7.31 -18.57 1.45
C ASN A 60 7.09 -17.21 0.77
N VAL A 61 6.64 -16.19 1.51
CA VAL A 61 6.37 -14.85 0.97
C VAL A 61 7.56 -13.94 1.24
N THR A 62 8.35 -13.66 0.21
CA THR A 62 9.64 -12.96 0.37
C THR A 62 9.64 -11.60 -0.32
N ILE A 63 10.12 -10.58 0.39
CA ILE A 63 10.38 -9.24 -0.15
C ILE A 63 11.68 -9.26 -0.97
N THR A 64 11.65 -8.60 -2.13
CA THR A 64 12.78 -8.48 -3.06
C THR A 64 13.12 -7.01 -3.28
N GLY A 65 14.38 -6.70 -3.58
CA GLY A 65 14.84 -5.32 -3.84
C GLY A 65 15.13 -4.50 -2.58
N TRP A 66 15.06 -5.12 -1.40
CA TRP A 66 15.30 -4.46 -0.11
C TRP A 66 16.69 -3.84 -0.01
N ASP A 67 17.69 -4.47 -0.64
CA ASP A 67 19.08 -4.02 -0.73
C ASP A 67 19.23 -2.62 -1.37
N LYS A 68 18.24 -2.18 -2.16
CA LYS A 68 18.27 -0.87 -2.81
C LYS A 68 17.79 0.27 -1.93
N LEU A 69 17.04 -0.01 -0.86
CA LEU A 69 16.40 1.02 -0.01
C LEU A 69 17.38 2.07 0.49
N ALA A 70 18.55 1.64 0.97
CA ALA A 70 19.58 2.54 1.48
C ALA A 70 20.03 3.56 0.42
N THR A 71 20.29 3.08 -0.80
CA THR A 71 20.75 3.95 -1.90
C THR A 71 19.65 4.93 -2.31
N THR A 72 18.39 4.47 -2.38
CA THR A 72 17.25 5.32 -2.70
C THR A 72 17.05 6.39 -1.63
N ILE A 73 17.00 6.01 -0.35
CA ILE A 73 16.84 6.95 0.78
C ILE A 73 17.98 7.98 0.80
N ASP A 74 19.24 7.55 0.66
CA ASP A 74 20.39 8.47 0.64
C ASP A 74 20.31 9.47 -0.52
N SER A 75 19.73 9.07 -1.67
CA SER A 75 19.55 9.96 -2.82
C SER A 75 18.41 10.97 -2.62
N LEU A 76 17.41 10.61 -1.81
CA LEU A 76 16.22 11.41 -1.51
C LEU A 76 16.40 12.34 -0.31
N ASP A 77 17.40 12.11 0.53
CA ASP A 77 17.77 13.00 1.62
C ASP A 77 18.24 14.35 1.06
N VAL A 78 17.30 15.27 0.87
CA VAL A 78 17.58 16.65 0.49
C VAL A 78 17.92 17.47 1.73
N HIS A 79 18.82 18.44 1.57
CA HIS A 79 19.31 19.32 2.64
C HIS A 79 18.20 19.84 3.58
N GLY A 80 18.09 19.22 4.76
CA GLY A 80 17.29 19.68 5.89
C GLY A 80 16.05 18.84 6.23
N GLN A 81 15.65 17.89 5.39
CA GLN A 81 14.46 17.06 5.60
C GLN A 81 14.76 15.60 5.23
N PRO A 82 15.27 14.79 6.18
CA PRO A 82 15.51 13.38 5.92
C PRO A 82 14.20 12.62 5.73
N ILE A 83 14.23 11.57 4.91
CA ILE A 83 13.13 10.59 4.83
C ILE A 83 12.96 9.93 6.21
N SER A 84 11.77 10.07 6.80
CA SER A 84 11.43 9.59 8.14
C SER A 84 10.48 8.39 8.13
N ALA A 85 9.88 8.07 6.98
CA ALA A 85 9.10 6.86 6.78
C ALA A 85 9.07 6.42 5.32
N PHE A 86 8.74 5.16 5.08
CA PHE A 86 8.26 4.68 3.79
C PHE A 86 7.08 3.72 3.92
N GLY A 87 6.25 3.67 2.89
CA GLY A 87 5.13 2.75 2.77
C GLY A 87 5.35 1.80 1.60
N ILE A 88 4.90 0.55 1.76
CA ILE A 88 4.85 -0.45 0.68
C ILE A 88 3.38 -0.82 0.47
N ASP A 89 2.84 -0.48 -0.69
CA ASP A 89 1.43 -0.67 -1.00
C ASP A 89 1.24 -1.65 -2.17
N PHE A 90 0.27 -2.56 -2.06
CA PHE A 90 -0.28 -3.21 -3.26
C PHE A 90 -0.92 -2.16 -4.16
N CYS A 91 -0.63 -2.23 -5.45
CA CYS A 91 -1.23 -1.36 -6.45
C CYS A 91 -2.05 -2.12 -7.48
N ASN A 92 -3.06 -1.44 -8.02
CA ASN A 92 -3.88 -2.01 -9.09
C ASN A 92 -3.01 -2.36 -10.32
N PRO A 93 -2.86 -3.65 -10.66
CA PRO A 93 -1.97 -4.08 -11.74
C PRO A 93 -2.42 -3.57 -13.12
N ALA A 94 -3.71 -3.27 -13.28
CA ALA A 94 -4.24 -2.74 -14.53
C ALA A 94 -3.67 -1.35 -14.87
N GLN A 95 -3.32 -0.55 -13.86
CA GLN A 95 -2.68 0.77 -14.06
C GLN A 95 -1.29 0.64 -14.70
N PHE A 96 -0.64 -0.51 -14.55
CA PHE A 96 0.69 -0.81 -15.08
C PHE A 96 0.63 -1.69 -16.34
N GLY A 97 -0.57 -1.95 -16.87
CA GLY A 97 -0.76 -2.86 -18.01
C GLY A 97 -0.46 -4.33 -17.69
N ASN A 98 -0.33 -4.68 -16.41
CA ASN A 98 -0.06 -6.03 -15.97
C ASN A 98 -1.37 -6.81 -15.90
N LYS A 99 -1.32 -8.06 -16.36
CA LYS A 99 -2.45 -8.98 -16.34
C LYS A 99 -1.98 -10.40 -16.01
N PRO A 100 -2.83 -11.25 -15.43
CA PRO A 100 -2.49 -12.65 -15.19
C PRO A 100 -2.04 -13.35 -16.48
N ASP A 101 -1.08 -14.28 -16.34
CA ASP A 101 -0.61 -15.14 -17.42
C ASP A 101 -1.59 -16.28 -17.74
N ASP A 102 -1.25 -17.16 -18.69
CA ASP A 102 -2.08 -18.31 -19.08
C ASP A 102 -2.31 -19.32 -17.93
N ALA A 103 -1.44 -19.31 -16.91
CA ALA A 103 -1.58 -20.11 -15.70
C ALA A 103 -2.28 -19.35 -14.56
N MET A 104 -2.80 -18.15 -14.84
CA MET A 104 -3.47 -17.24 -13.91
C MET A 104 -2.54 -16.75 -12.79
N ASN A 105 -1.24 -16.73 -13.02
CA ASN A 105 -0.28 -16.11 -12.12
C ASN A 105 -0.09 -14.65 -12.48
N LEU A 106 0.08 -13.81 -11.48
CA LEU A 106 0.42 -12.40 -11.64
C LEU A 106 1.34 -12.00 -10.52
N ARG A 107 2.55 -11.56 -10.85
CA ARG A 107 3.44 -10.96 -9.86
C ARG A 107 2.74 -9.73 -9.26
N PRO A 108 2.61 -9.62 -7.93
CA PRO A 108 1.98 -8.45 -7.36
C PRO A 108 2.76 -7.19 -7.68
N VAL A 109 2.00 -6.11 -7.96
CA VAL A 109 2.58 -4.80 -8.20
C VAL A 109 2.61 -4.07 -6.88
N LEU A 110 3.81 -3.68 -6.46
CA LEU A 110 4.02 -2.89 -5.27
C LEU A 110 4.53 -1.50 -5.64
N GLU A 111 4.18 -0.56 -4.80
CA GLU A 111 4.61 0.83 -4.85
C GLU A 111 5.28 1.19 -3.53
N THR A 112 6.41 1.89 -3.60
CA THR A 112 7.16 2.33 -2.42
C THR A 112 7.13 3.85 -2.33
N ALA A 113 6.33 4.35 -1.37
CA ALA A 113 6.17 5.77 -1.13
C ALA A 113 7.09 6.23 0.00
N PHE A 114 7.90 7.27 -0.22
CA PHE A 114 8.82 7.83 0.77
C PHE A 114 8.29 9.14 1.34
N TYR A 115 8.41 9.30 2.66
CA TYR A 115 7.86 10.44 3.38
C TYR A 115 8.92 11.12 4.26
N CYS A 116 8.88 12.45 4.30
CA CYS A 116 9.46 13.24 5.38
C CYS A 116 8.37 13.69 6.40
N ASP A 117 8.82 14.38 7.45
CA ASP A 117 7.95 14.84 8.54
C ASP A 117 7.04 16.03 8.21
N ASP A 118 7.08 16.55 6.98
CA ASP A 118 6.36 17.77 6.60
C ASP A 118 4.84 17.63 6.66
N VAL A 119 4.32 16.47 6.26
CA VAL A 119 2.87 16.20 6.25
C VAL A 119 2.43 15.52 7.54
N PHE A 120 3.27 14.65 8.10
CA PHE A 120 2.99 13.89 9.30
C PHE A 120 4.30 13.60 10.06
N PRO A 121 4.35 13.79 11.39
CA PRO A 121 5.61 13.75 12.14
C PRO A 121 6.04 12.31 12.49
N PHE A 122 6.39 11.51 11.48
CA PHE A 122 6.79 10.11 11.63
C PHE A 122 7.95 9.91 12.59
N THR A 123 8.96 10.79 12.59
CA THR A 123 10.13 10.67 13.48
C THR A 123 9.77 10.67 14.96
N THR A 124 8.66 11.32 15.34
CA THR A 124 8.24 11.46 16.74
C THR A 124 6.94 10.73 17.07
N SER A 125 6.41 9.96 16.11
CA SER A 125 5.14 9.26 16.27
C SER A 125 5.39 7.82 16.69
N ASP A 126 4.94 7.50 17.91
CA ASP A 126 4.79 6.12 18.34
C ASP A 126 3.65 5.42 17.55
N ARG A 127 3.47 4.12 17.80
CA ARG A 127 2.43 3.34 17.11
C ARG A 127 1.04 3.92 17.35
N GLN A 128 0.74 4.37 18.57
CA GLN A 128 -0.57 4.92 18.89
C GLN A 128 -0.83 6.22 18.11
N ALA A 129 0.18 7.08 17.94
CA ALA A 129 0.11 8.30 17.15
C ALA A 129 -0.06 8.01 15.66
N LEU A 130 0.66 7.02 15.11
CA LEU A 130 0.44 6.55 13.73
C LEU A 130 -0.98 6.04 13.55
N VAL A 131 -1.46 5.20 14.46
CA VAL A 131 -2.83 4.65 14.42
C VAL A 131 -3.89 5.75 14.51
N ALA A 132 -3.68 6.77 15.36
CA ALA A 132 -4.55 7.94 15.45
C ALA A 132 -4.49 8.86 14.20
N GLY A 133 -3.46 8.69 13.36
CA GLY A 133 -3.31 9.31 12.06
C GLY A 133 -4.27 8.77 10.99
N TYR A 134 -4.84 7.57 11.19
CA TYR A 134 -5.84 7.01 10.29
C TYR A 134 -7.23 7.60 10.56
N GLY A 135 -7.78 8.30 9.57
CA GLY A 135 -9.11 8.88 9.62
C GLY A 135 -10.11 8.18 8.71
N ARG A 136 -11.36 8.66 8.74
CA ARG A 136 -12.44 8.16 7.84
C ARG A 136 -12.11 8.31 6.35
N ALA A 137 -11.28 9.28 5.99
CA ALA A 137 -10.89 9.56 4.62
C ALA A 137 -9.56 8.91 4.19
N GLY A 138 -8.96 8.08 5.06
CA GLY A 138 -7.60 7.55 4.87
C GLY A 138 -6.61 8.12 5.89
N PRO A 139 -5.33 7.75 5.78
CA PRO A 139 -4.27 8.29 6.63
C PRO A 139 -4.00 9.77 6.35
N ARG A 140 -3.55 10.51 7.37
CA ARG A 140 -3.19 11.95 7.23
C ARG A 140 -2.05 12.22 6.25
N TRP A 141 -1.19 11.23 6.02
CA TRP A 141 -0.08 11.31 5.06
C TRP A 141 -0.44 10.86 3.65
N GLN A 142 -1.72 10.54 3.36
CA GLN A 142 -2.14 10.11 2.03
C GLN A 142 -1.78 11.15 0.95
N GLY A 143 -1.13 10.70 -0.12
CA GLY A 143 -0.62 11.56 -1.20
C GLY A 143 0.49 12.53 -0.75
N GLY A 144 0.95 12.39 0.50
CA GLY A 144 1.93 13.21 1.18
C GLY A 144 3.39 12.91 0.83
N PHE A 145 3.64 11.89 0.01
CA PHE A 145 4.98 11.38 -0.28
C PHE A 145 5.82 12.36 -1.11
N ASP A 146 7.12 12.34 -0.84
CA ASP A 146 8.15 13.10 -1.53
C ASP A 146 8.60 12.40 -2.81
N HIS A 147 8.70 11.07 -2.74
CA HIS A 147 9.08 10.21 -3.84
C HIS A 147 8.27 8.92 -3.85
N ASN A 148 8.22 8.31 -5.02
CA ASN A 148 7.50 7.08 -5.24
C ASN A 148 8.20 6.25 -6.32
N ASP A 149 8.44 4.97 -6.03
CA ASP A 149 9.02 4.03 -6.97
C ASP A 149 8.37 2.64 -6.87
N ASN A 150 8.88 1.69 -7.64
CA ASN A 150 8.43 0.31 -7.68
C ASN A 150 9.60 -0.68 -7.60
N GLU A 151 10.65 -0.32 -6.86
CA GLU A 151 11.85 -1.15 -6.75
C GLU A 151 11.65 -2.35 -5.82
N ILE A 152 10.87 -2.16 -4.75
CA ILE A 152 10.47 -3.24 -3.85
C ILE A 152 9.44 -4.11 -4.54
N GLY A 153 9.65 -5.42 -4.45
CA GLY A 153 8.72 -6.43 -4.95
C GLY A 153 8.46 -7.50 -3.91
N VAL A 154 7.50 -8.37 -4.20
CA VAL A 154 7.19 -9.55 -3.41
C VAL A 154 7.10 -10.78 -4.31
N THR A 155 7.44 -11.94 -3.75
CA THR A 155 7.34 -13.26 -4.39
C THR A 155 6.57 -14.22 -3.49
N GLY A 156 6.01 -15.28 -4.07
CA GLY A 156 5.26 -16.31 -3.33
C GLY A 156 3.76 -16.03 -3.22
N LEU A 157 3.29 -14.91 -3.79
CA LEU A 157 1.88 -14.53 -3.84
C LEU A 157 1.29 -14.61 -5.25
N ASP A 158 2.10 -14.92 -6.26
CA ASP A 158 1.79 -14.77 -7.68
C ASP A 158 0.51 -15.51 -8.10
N ALA A 159 0.37 -16.76 -7.65
CA ALA A 159 -0.79 -17.59 -7.96
C ALA A 159 -2.07 -17.09 -7.29
N ILE A 160 -1.97 -16.59 -6.06
CA ILE A 160 -3.11 -16.07 -5.32
C ILE A 160 -3.56 -14.75 -5.92
N TYR A 161 -2.62 -13.83 -6.10
CA TYR A 161 -2.85 -12.49 -6.62
C TYR A 161 -3.37 -12.53 -8.06
N GLY A 162 -2.77 -13.34 -8.93
CA GLY A 162 -3.22 -13.48 -10.32
C GLY A 162 -4.62 -14.06 -10.46
N ARG A 163 -4.97 -15.07 -9.65
CA ARG A 163 -6.32 -15.61 -9.68
C ARG A 163 -7.35 -14.62 -9.13
N TYR A 164 -6.97 -13.79 -8.16
CA TYR A 164 -7.86 -12.76 -7.62
C TYR A 164 -8.19 -11.74 -8.70
N HIS A 165 -7.15 -11.20 -9.35
CA HIS A 165 -7.32 -10.23 -10.44
C HIS A 165 -8.02 -10.82 -11.67
N ALA A 166 -7.91 -12.13 -11.90
CA ALA A 166 -8.64 -12.79 -12.97
C ALA A 166 -10.14 -12.99 -12.67
N VAL A 167 -10.52 -13.23 -11.41
CA VAL A 167 -11.94 -13.44 -11.03
C VAL A 167 -12.65 -12.12 -10.74
N LEU A 168 -11.91 -11.06 -10.39
CA LEU A 168 -12.45 -9.77 -9.99
C LEU A 168 -13.48 -9.19 -10.98
N PRO A 169 -13.25 -9.16 -12.31
CA PRO A 169 -14.24 -8.63 -13.25
C PRO A 169 -15.57 -9.39 -13.21
N HIS A 170 -15.52 -10.71 -13.04
CA HIS A 170 -16.70 -11.57 -12.95
C HIS A 170 -17.44 -11.39 -11.61
N MET A 171 -16.70 -11.19 -10.52
CA MET A 171 -17.28 -10.82 -9.21
C MET A 171 -18.01 -9.48 -9.28
N GLU A 172 -17.39 -8.49 -9.91
CA GLU A 172 -17.97 -7.15 -10.04
C GLU A 172 -19.22 -7.12 -10.92
N ALA A 173 -19.23 -7.94 -11.97
CA ALA A 173 -20.36 -8.14 -12.86
C ALA A 173 -21.49 -9.00 -12.26
N GLY A 174 -21.24 -9.68 -11.14
CA GLY A 174 -22.21 -10.58 -10.51
C GLY A 174 -22.41 -11.89 -11.29
N GLU A 175 -21.38 -12.36 -11.99
CA GLU A 175 -21.43 -13.52 -12.88
C GLU A 175 -21.10 -14.85 -12.18
N LEU A 176 -20.66 -14.81 -10.92
CA LEU A 176 -20.39 -16.04 -10.16
C LEU A 176 -21.69 -16.67 -9.68
N THR A 177 -21.76 -17.99 -9.77
CA THR A 177 -22.99 -18.76 -9.54
C THR A 177 -23.24 -19.12 -8.08
N GLU A 178 -22.18 -19.25 -7.28
CA GLU A 178 -22.25 -19.66 -5.88
C GLU A 178 -21.84 -18.53 -4.94
N LEU A 179 -22.53 -18.39 -3.80
CA LEU A 179 -22.25 -17.31 -2.83
C LEU A 179 -20.84 -17.38 -2.24
N ALA A 180 -20.34 -18.58 -1.94
CA ALA A 180 -18.97 -18.78 -1.43
C ALA A 180 -17.89 -18.39 -2.45
N ASP A 181 -18.21 -18.36 -3.75
CA ASP A 181 -17.25 -17.96 -4.78
C ASP A 181 -17.04 -16.44 -4.80
N TYR A 182 -17.91 -15.65 -4.12
CA TYR A 182 -17.66 -14.24 -3.82
C TYR A 182 -16.87 -14.02 -2.52
N ASP A 183 -17.00 -14.92 -1.55
CA ASP A 183 -16.30 -14.81 -0.26
C ASP A 183 -14.84 -15.21 -0.38
N ALA A 184 -14.56 -16.33 -1.05
CA ALA A 184 -13.21 -16.88 -1.10
C ALA A 184 -12.19 -15.90 -1.69
N PRO A 185 -12.45 -15.19 -2.82
CA PRO A 185 -11.48 -14.24 -3.36
C PRO A 185 -11.26 -13.02 -2.46
N ARG A 186 -12.32 -12.48 -1.82
CA ARG A 186 -12.20 -11.35 -0.88
C ARG A 186 -11.36 -11.70 0.33
N LEU A 187 -11.68 -12.82 0.99
CA LEU A 187 -10.91 -13.29 2.14
C LEU A 187 -9.45 -13.62 1.77
N THR A 188 -9.25 -14.13 0.56
CA THR A 188 -7.92 -14.42 0.06
C THR A 188 -7.10 -13.15 -0.21
N ALA A 189 -7.71 -12.09 -0.76
CA ALA A 189 -7.06 -10.79 -0.89
C ALA A 189 -6.76 -10.14 0.48
N MET A 190 -7.63 -10.33 1.48
CA MET A 190 -7.31 -9.95 2.86
C MET A 190 -6.09 -10.73 3.38
N ARG A 191 -6.03 -12.04 3.12
CA ARG A 191 -4.90 -12.87 3.50
C ARG A 191 -3.60 -12.40 2.85
N THR A 192 -3.60 -12.07 1.55
CA THR A 192 -2.38 -11.58 0.88
C THR A 192 -1.88 -10.26 1.47
N ALA A 193 -2.78 -9.36 1.90
CA ALA A 193 -2.40 -8.13 2.60
C ALA A 193 -1.73 -8.43 3.96
N VAL A 194 -2.26 -9.39 4.72
CA VAL A 194 -1.64 -9.85 5.98
C VAL A 194 -0.27 -10.50 5.73
N LEU A 195 -0.16 -11.35 4.71
CA LEU A 195 1.11 -12.00 4.35
C LEU A 195 2.18 -11.00 3.91
N LEU A 196 1.81 -9.97 3.15
CA LEU A 196 2.73 -8.88 2.78
C LEU A 196 3.24 -8.17 4.04
N HIS A 197 2.34 -7.85 4.98
CA HIS A 197 2.72 -7.21 6.24
C HIS A 197 3.71 -8.06 7.05
N ILE A 198 3.46 -9.39 7.16
CA ILE A 198 4.38 -10.33 7.80
C ILE A 198 5.73 -10.40 7.06
N ALA A 199 5.69 -10.45 5.73
CA ALA A 199 6.90 -10.51 4.92
C ALA A 199 7.77 -9.26 5.06
N VAL A 200 7.17 -8.08 5.17
CA VAL A 200 7.89 -6.82 5.44
C VAL A 200 8.43 -6.80 6.86
N ALA A 201 7.65 -7.22 7.86
CA ALA A 201 8.14 -7.32 9.25
C ALA A 201 9.37 -8.22 9.34
N ARG A 202 9.32 -9.38 8.68
CA ARG A 202 10.44 -10.31 8.59
C ARG A 202 11.64 -9.74 7.83
N ALA A 203 11.41 -9.02 6.72
CA ALA A 203 12.50 -8.36 6.00
C ALA A 203 13.22 -7.32 6.86
N ILE A 204 12.49 -6.58 7.70
CA ILE A 204 13.06 -5.65 8.68
C ILE A 204 13.90 -6.40 9.72
N GLU A 205 13.42 -7.52 10.24
CA GLU A 205 14.14 -8.34 11.22
C GLU A 205 15.41 -8.98 10.63
N GLU A 206 15.33 -9.54 9.43
CA GLU A 206 16.42 -10.29 8.79
C GLU A 206 17.47 -9.40 8.13
N GLN A 207 17.06 -8.27 7.55
CA GLN A 207 17.93 -7.42 6.72
C GLN A 207 18.17 -6.02 7.33
N GLY A 208 17.42 -5.66 8.37
CA GLY A 208 17.50 -4.35 9.00
C GLY A 208 16.90 -3.22 8.17
N LEU A 209 16.83 -2.04 8.78
CA LEU A 209 16.55 -0.77 8.11
C LEU A 209 17.83 0.03 7.91
N PRO A 210 17.94 0.85 6.85
CA PRO A 210 19.10 1.74 6.65
C PRO A 210 19.34 2.70 7.82
N ARG A 211 18.27 3.07 8.53
CA ARG A 211 18.25 3.81 9.80
C ARG A 211 16.88 3.62 10.44
N ALA A 212 16.76 4.00 11.71
CA ALA A 212 15.47 3.99 12.39
C ALA A 212 14.47 4.94 11.72
N MET A 213 13.32 4.38 11.32
CA MET A 213 12.23 5.08 10.63
C MET A 213 10.93 4.28 10.76
N ALA A 214 9.79 4.90 10.45
CA ALA A 214 8.53 4.18 10.40
C ALA A 214 8.36 3.45 9.05
N VAL A 215 7.83 2.23 9.10
CA VAL A 215 7.50 1.44 7.89
C VAL A 215 6.02 1.12 7.90
N LEU A 216 5.35 1.42 6.80
CA LEU A 216 3.93 1.18 6.60
C LEU A 216 3.73 0.10 5.52
N VAL A 217 2.67 -0.67 5.64
CA VAL A 217 2.22 -1.59 4.59
C VAL A 217 0.73 -1.40 4.36
N GLY A 218 0.35 -1.29 3.10
CA GLY A 218 -1.04 -1.10 2.74
C GLY A 218 -1.42 -1.54 1.34
N SER A 219 -2.45 -0.91 0.82
CA SER A 219 -2.99 -1.14 -0.51
C SER A 219 -3.52 0.18 -1.05
N ASN A 220 -2.99 0.58 -2.21
CA ASN A 220 -3.39 1.76 -2.95
C ASN A 220 -4.10 1.32 -4.23
N ASP A 221 -5.35 1.75 -4.41
CA ASP A 221 -6.18 1.35 -5.56
C ASP A 221 -6.42 -0.17 -5.74
N ASP A 222 -5.99 -1.02 -4.80
CA ASP A 222 -6.32 -2.45 -4.75
C ASP A 222 -7.00 -2.84 -3.43
N TYR A 223 -7.91 -3.82 -3.50
CA TYR A 223 -8.61 -4.35 -2.34
C TYR A 223 -7.65 -5.25 -1.53
N PRO A 224 -7.67 -5.24 -0.17
CA PRO A 224 -8.71 -4.78 0.75
C PRO A 224 -8.65 -3.31 1.23
N TRP A 225 -7.82 -2.44 0.64
CA TRP A 225 -7.53 -1.09 1.18
C TRP A 225 -7.11 -1.11 2.66
N PHE A 226 -6.22 -2.04 3.00
CA PHE A 226 -5.55 -2.01 4.31
C PHE A 226 -4.47 -0.95 4.31
N ASP A 227 -4.21 -0.37 5.48
CA ASP A 227 -3.00 0.41 5.72
C ASP A 227 -2.68 0.35 7.22
N ALA A 228 -1.48 -0.14 7.54
CA ALA A 228 -1.01 -0.33 8.91
C ALA A 228 0.50 -0.13 9.05
N PRO A 229 0.97 0.43 10.19
CA PRO A 229 2.38 0.45 10.53
C PRO A 229 2.88 -0.96 10.83
N VAL A 230 3.95 -1.37 10.14
CA VAL A 230 4.71 -2.59 10.47
C VAL A 230 5.56 -2.33 11.70
N ILE A 231 6.34 -1.24 11.67
CA ILE A 231 7.20 -0.82 12.78
C ILE A 231 7.25 0.71 12.85
N THR A 232 7.40 1.26 14.05
CA THR A 232 7.73 2.67 14.24
C THR A 232 9.24 2.86 14.36
N ARG A 233 9.68 4.13 14.31
CA ARG A 233 11.08 4.47 14.61
C ARG A 233 11.48 3.97 16.01
N ASP A 234 10.68 4.31 17.02
CA ASP A 234 10.97 3.98 18.42
C ASP A 234 11.01 2.47 18.65
N GLU A 235 10.08 1.71 18.05
CA GLU A 235 10.07 0.24 18.14
C GLU A 235 11.31 -0.40 17.50
N TYR A 236 11.79 0.18 16.40
CA TYR A 236 13.02 -0.27 15.76
C TYR A 236 14.25 0.04 16.63
N ASP A 237 14.35 1.27 17.16
CA ASP A 237 15.43 1.66 18.07
C ASP A 237 15.46 0.72 19.29
N GLU A 238 14.31 0.49 19.95
CA GLU A 238 14.18 -0.45 21.09
C GLU A 238 14.60 -1.88 20.74
N ALA A 239 14.19 -2.39 19.57
CA ALA A 239 14.56 -3.74 19.13
C ALA A 239 16.08 -3.86 18.89
N THR A 240 16.69 -2.87 18.26
CA THR A 240 18.14 -2.86 18.00
C THR A 240 18.97 -2.68 19.27
N ASP A 241 18.51 -1.86 20.22
CA ASP A 241 19.16 -1.70 21.53
C ASP A 241 19.10 -3.01 22.33
N ALA A 242 17.93 -3.67 22.36
CA ALA A 242 17.79 -4.96 23.02
C ALA A 242 18.69 -6.06 22.42
N GLN A 243 18.88 -6.06 21.09
CA GLN A 243 19.82 -6.95 20.41
C GLN A 243 21.29 -6.62 20.73
N ALA A 244 21.63 -5.34 20.87
CA ALA A 244 22.97 -4.92 21.28
C ALA A 244 23.28 -5.34 22.73
N GLU A 245 22.30 -5.24 23.63
CA GLU A 245 22.43 -5.65 25.04
C GLU A 245 22.47 -7.18 25.23
N SER A 246 21.82 -7.96 24.37
CA SER A 246 21.80 -9.42 24.46
C SER A 246 23.12 -10.09 24.07
N GLY A 247 24.07 -9.34 23.50
CA GLY A 247 25.38 -9.84 23.11
C GLY A 247 25.35 -10.77 21.89
N ASP A 248 24.23 -10.82 21.17
CA ASP A 248 24.06 -11.54 19.90
C ASP A 248 24.52 -10.71 18.70
N THR A 249 25.36 -9.69 18.95
CA THR A 249 26.01 -8.92 17.90
C THR A 249 27.12 -9.79 17.31
N ASP A 250 26.86 -10.35 16.13
CA ASP A 250 27.89 -10.95 15.30
C ASP A 250 29.02 -9.92 15.09
N GLU A 251 30.14 -10.08 15.80
CA GLU A 251 31.28 -9.14 15.82
C GLU A 251 31.82 -8.86 14.39
N THR A 252 31.44 -9.68 13.40
CA THR A 252 31.75 -9.51 11.99
C THR A 252 31.05 -8.30 11.34
N LEU A 253 29.88 -7.88 11.83
CA LEU A 253 29.15 -6.71 11.31
C LEU A 253 29.74 -5.38 11.82
N PHE A 254 30.20 -5.32 13.07
CA PHE A 254 30.80 -4.12 13.65
C PHE A 254 32.19 -3.80 13.10
N THR A 255 32.93 -4.82 12.65
CA THR A 255 34.25 -4.61 12.04
C THR A 255 34.14 -3.89 10.68
N SER A 256 32.98 -3.94 10.01
CA SER A 256 32.77 -3.25 8.73
C SER A 256 32.42 -1.76 8.87
N LEU A 257 31.74 -1.35 9.94
CA LEU A 257 31.38 0.05 10.18
C LEU A 257 32.55 0.91 10.68
N ALA A 258 33.50 0.32 11.42
CA ALA A 258 34.68 1.05 11.91
C ALA A 258 35.72 1.36 10.81
N THR A 259 35.64 0.71 9.64
CA THR A 259 36.64 0.84 8.56
C THR A 259 36.17 1.51 7.27
N LEU A 260 34.89 1.92 7.12
CA LEU A 260 34.35 2.39 5.83
C LEU A 260 33.74 3.79 5.77
N ALA A 261 33.97 4.66 6.76
CA ALA A 261 33.63 6.08 6.61
C ALA A 261 34.86 6.98 6.43
N PRO A 262 35.40 7.16 5.19
CA PRO A 262 36.04 8.43 4.91
C PRO A 262 34.95 9.49 4.90
N VAL A 263 35.05 10.48 5.79
CA VAL A 263 34.32 11.74 5.70
C VAL A 263 34.58 12.31 4.29
N ARG A 264 33.64 12.16 3.36
CA ARG A 264 33.77 12.73 2.02
C ARG A 264 33.28 14.18 2.05
N GLN A 265 34.24 15.09 1.91
CA GLN A 265 33.96 16.47 1.53
C GLN A 265 33.31 16.51 0.15
N ASN A 266 32.11 17.12 0.07
CA ASN A 266 31.45 17.69 -1.11
C ASN A 266 31.89 17.14 -2.48
N SER A 267 31.22 16.09 -2.98
CA SER A 267 31.21 15.80 -4.41
C SER A 267 29.96 16.43 -5.04
N THR A 268 30.19 17.43 -5.90
CA THR A 268 29.20 18.04 -6.79
C THR A 268 28.47 16.97 -7.61
N TYR A 269 27.27 16.61 -7.20
CA TYR A 269 26.36 15.80 -8.02
C TYR A 269 25.72 16.68 -9.10
N ARG A 270 25.76 16.21 -10.34
CA ARG A 270 25.22 16.90 -11.52
C ARG A 270 23.97 16.15 -11.97
N PHE A 271 22.82 16.82 -11.84
CA PHE A 271 21.51 16.34 -12.25
C PHE A 271 21.52 15.85 -13.71
N THR A 272 21.04 14.63 -13.95
CA THR A 272 20.66 14.15 -15.29
C THR A 272 19.14 13.94 -15.33
N PRO A 273 18.39 14.56 -16.27
CA PRO A 273 16.93 14.64 -16.19
C PRO A 273 16.17 13.40 -16.70
N GLU A 274 16.81 12.24 -16.85
CA GLU A 274 16.26 11.16 -17.69
C GLU A 274 15.41 10.11 -16.95
N THR A 275 15.11 10.31 -15.68
CA THR A 275 14.12 9.51 -14.94
C THR A 275 12.88 10.37 -14.75
N GLU A 276 11.72 9.91 -15.25
CA GLU A 276 10.41 10.53 -15.07
C GLU A 276 10.05 10.60 -13.58
N HIS A 277 10.60 11.58 -12.88
CA HIS A 277 10.37 11.83 -11.47
C HIS A 277 9.00 12.49 -11.30
N VAL A 278 8.08 11.78 -10.66
CA VAL A 278 6.75 12.29 -10.32
C VAL A 278 6.61 12.29 -8.80
N SER A 279 6.89 13.42 -8.16
CA SER A 279 6.62 13.58 -6.72
C SER A 279 5.12 13.72 -6.46
N GLY A 280 4.63 13.22 -5.32
CA GLY A 280 3.22 13.40 -4.91
C GLY A 280 2.85 14.88 -4.77
N ARG A 281 3.83 15.73 -4.47
CA ARG A 281 3.71 17.19 -4.52
C ARG A 281 3.48 17.72 -5.94
N SER A 282 4.18 17.22 -6.95
CA SER A 282 3.97 17.64 -8.34
C SER A 282 2.62 17.16 -8.88
N LEU A 283 2.18 15.96 -8.49
CA LEU A 283 0.83 15.45 -8.79
C LEU A 283 -0.26 16.28 -8.13
N ARG A 284 -0.13 16.64 -6.86
CA ARG A 284 -1.09 17.53 -6.18
C ARG A 284 -1.15 18.91 -6.84
N HIS A 285 0.00 19.49 -7.20
CA HIS A 285 0.03 20.75 -7.93
C HIS A 285 -0.61 20.62 -9.32
N LYS A 286 -0.39 19.52 -10.03
CA LYS A 286 -1.03 19.24 -11.31
C LYS A 286 -2.54 19.08 -11.15
N LEU A 287 -3.01 18.28 -10.18
CA LEU A 287 -4.44 18.09 -9.91
C LEU A 287 -5.13 19.39 -9.50
N VAL A 288 -4.50 20.21 -8.66
CA VAL A 288 -5.02 21.54 -8.28
C VAL A 288 -5.05 22.47 -9.48
N ARG A 289 -4.00 22.47 -10.31
CA ARG A 289 -3.95 23.28 -11.54
C ARG A 289 -5.02 22.83 -12.54
N ASP A 290 -5.15 21.53 -12.78
CA ASP A 290 -6.13 20.95 -13.71
C ASP A 290 -7.57 21.21 -13.21
N ALA A 291 -7.80 21.18 -11.88
CA ALA A 291 -9.07 21.59 -11.28
C ALA A 291 -9.35 23.10 -11.40
N GLN A 292 -8.32 23.95 -11.27
CA GLN A 292 -8.42 25.39 -11.48
C GLN A 292 -8.65 25.74 -12.96
N GLU A 293 -7.97 25.08 -13.89
CA GLU A 293 -8.16 25.22 -15.34
C GLU A 293 -9.55 24.72 -15.77
N ALA A 294 -10.04 23.62 -15.20
CA ALA A 294 -11.41 23.14 -15.39
C ALA A 294 -12.44 24.15 -14.87
N SER A 295 -12.16 24.86 -13.77
CA SER A 295 -13.05 25.92 -13.26
C SER A 295 -12.97 27.22 -14.09
N ALA A 296 -11.80 27.57 -14.62
CA ALA A 296 -11.62 28.75 -15.47
C ALA A 296 -12.19 28.56 -16.91
N GLY A 297 -12.31 27.31 -17.36
CA GLY A 297 -12.99 26.95 -18.61
C GLY A 297 -14.52 27.09 -18.56
N VAL A 298 -15.12 27.11 -17.36
CA VAL A 298 -16.59 27.29 -17.20
C VAL A 298 -16.98 28.76 -17.26
N ASP A 299 -16.14 29.67 -16.75
CA ASP A 299 -16.43 31.12 -16.77
C ASP A 299 -16.12 31.81 -18.10
N THR A 300 -15.33 31.18 -18.99
CA THR A 300 -15.01 31.74 -20.31
C THR A 300 -15.97 31.29 -21.42
N VAL A 301 -16.74 30.22 -21.22
CA VAL A 301 -17.75 29.76 -22.20
C VAL A 301 -19.12 30.42 -21.99
N VAL A 302 -19.41 30.99 -20.81
CA VAL A 302 -20.69 31.67 -20.53
C VAL A 302 -20.71 33.13 -21.05
N ALA A 303 -19.56 33.70 -21.41
CA ALA A 303 -19.48 35.07 -21.96
C ALA A 303 -19.50 35.16 -23.51
N GLY A 304 -19.44 34.03 -24.21
CA GLY A 304 -19.22 33.99 -25.68
C GLY A 304 -20.36 33.43 -26.54
N GLU A 305 -21.31 32.69 -25.98
CA GLU A 305 -22.40 32.06 -26.77
C GLU A 305 -23.79 32.45 -26.25
N ALA A 306 -24.00 33.75 -26.07
CA ALA A 306 -25.33 34.35 -26.12
C ALA A 306 -25.73 34.63 -27.58
N ASN A 307 -25.71 33.62 -28.44
CA ASN A 307 -26.50 33.65 -29.68
C ASN A 307 -26.56 32.25 -30.32
N GLU A 308 -27.80 31.80 -30.54
CA GLU A 308 -28.14 30.67 -31.41
C GLU A 308 -27.69 29.26 -30.99
N ARG A 309 -28.55 28.56 -30.22
CA ARG A 309 -29.28 27.38 -30.73
C ARG A 309 -30.10 26.71 -29.62
N THR A 310 -31.42 26.83 -29.77
CA THR A 310 -32.42 25.98 -29.13
C THR A 310 -32.23 24.52 -29.53
N GLY A 311 -31.83 23.67 -28.57
CA GLY A 311 -31.60 22.23 -28.76
C GLY A 311 -32.23 21.35 -27.67
N LEU A 312 -33.49 20.98 -27.88
CA LEU A 312 -34.22 19.75 -27.53
C LEU A 312 -34.17 19.02 -26.16
N PHE A 313 -33.31 19.31 -25.19
CA PHE A 313 -33.37 18.61 -23.87
C PHE A 313 -33.80 19.45 -22.66
N GLY A 314 -34.02 20.75 -22.84
CA GLY A 314 -34.44 21.67 -21.77
C GLY A 314 -35.95 21.76 -21.47
N ARG A 315 -36.77 20.78 -21.89
CA ARG A 315 -38.25 20.86 -21.78
C ARG A 315 -38.95 19.78 -20.95
N LEU A 316 -38.24 18.98 -20.15
CA LEU A 316 -38.89 17.90 -19.36
C LEU A 316 -38.83 18.01 -17.84
N PHE A 317 -38.26 19.07 -17.27
CA PHE A 317 -38.36 19.32 -15.82
C PHE A 317 -38.66 20.78 -15.50
N ARG A 318 -39.90 21.20 -15.78
CA ARG A 318 -40.53 22.35 -15.10
C ARG A 318 -42.05 22.16 -15.06
N ARG A 319 -42.56 22.07 -13.83
CA ARG A 319 -43.96 22.20 -13.34
C ARG A 319 -44.81 20.93 -13.21
N SER A 320 -44.91 20.49 -11.96
CA SER A 320 -46.14 20.44 -11.15
C SER A 320 -45.68 20.59 -9.70
N ALA A 321 -45.94 21.74 -9.05
CA ALA A 321 -47.15 22.02 -8.26
C ALA A 321 -47.25 21.06 -7.07
#